data_AF-A0A6P8KD18-F1
#
_entry.id   AF-A0A6P8KD18-F1
#
_cell.length_a   1.000
_cell.length_b   1.000
_cell.length_c   1.000
_cell.angle_alpha   90.00
_cell.angle_beta   90.00
_cell.angle_gamma   90.00
#
_symmetry.space_group_name_H-M   'P 1'
#
loop_
_entity.id
_entity.type
_entity.pdbx_description
1 polymer ?
#
loop_
_entity_poly.entity_id
_entity_poly.type
_entity_poly.pdbx_seq_one_letter_code
_entity_poly.pdbx_strand_id
1 'polypeptide(L)'
;MGSNQDWNKEDSKTEVPPEEDDQVTAYIEKSVAQLCSENGHRTALVDEKKKVLDVLIAEKYTTLNDLTHVPNAQNLVDDINFLHTKNGKILESLNQAVTAKRNVPQAYDAHCKKALKDKVEMQQQNKCFDEFTVMNHHDLKKTILNTKKETQIIRAKTALKTEELKKKREHVNTTHESIANDIRVLGQIEHELIEMIDDLKSKISALQVQENK
;
A
#
# COMPACT_ATOMS: atom_id res chain seq x y z
N MET A 1 -15.56 -89.73 -4.04
CA MET A 1 -16.13 -91.09 -4.13
C MET A 1 -15.81 -91.74 -2.80
N GLY A 2 -16.72 -91.86 -1.84
CA GLY A 2 -18.06 -92.44 -1.91
C GLY A 2 -18.02 -93.76 -1.14
N SER A 3 -19.09 -94.05 -0.39
CA SER A 3 -19.36 -95.31 0.34
C SER A 3 -18.94 -95.30 1.83
N ASN A 4 -19.76 -95.65 2.82
CA ASN A 4 -21.17 -96.06 2.89
C ASN A 4 -21.66 -95.88 4.34
N GLN A 5 -22.96 -95.59 4.50
CA GLN A 5 -23.73 -95.76 5.73
C GLN A 5 -23.98 -97.26 6.00
N ASP A 6 -24.02 -97.65 7.27
CA ASP A 6 -25.19 -98.29 7.94
C ASP A 6 -24.73 -98.89 9.28
N TRP A 7 -25.07 -98.25 10.40
CA TRP A 7 -26.31 -98.39 11.19
C TRP A 7 -26.34 -99.67 12.04
N ASN A 8 -26.65 -99.45 13.32
CA ASN A 8 -27.40 -100.35 14.20
C ASN A 8 -26.67 -101.54 14.86
N LYS A 9 -26.32 -101.39 16.14
CA LYS A 9 -27.27 -101.62 17.25
C LYS A 9 -26.63 -101.35 18.61
N GLU A 10 -27.27 -100.44 19.34
CA GLU A 10 -27.25 -100.39 20.79
C GLU A 10 -27.66 -101.76 21.36
N ASP A 11 -26.97 -102.19 22.41
CA ASP A 11 -27.58 -102.99 23.47
C ASP A 11 -27.09 -102.43 24.81
N SER A 12 -27.76 -101.33 25.18
CA SER A 12 -28.30 -101.01 26.49
C SER A 12 -27.78 -101.86 27.66
N LYS A 13 -26.74 -101.36 28.34
CA LYS A 13 -26.64 -101.52 29.79
C LYS A 13 -27.18 -100.25 30.43
N THR A 14 -28.44 -100.34 30.83
CA THR A 14 -29.06 -99.72 32.00
C THR A 14 -28.26 -98.57 32.62
N GLU A 15 -28.39 -97.36 32.08
CA GLU A 15 -28.12 -96.16 32.87
C GLU A 15 -29.39 -95.87 33.67
N VAL A 16 -29.30 -96.17 34.95
CA VAL A 16 -30.17 -95.61 35.98
C VAL A 16 -30.21 -94.10 35.76
N PRO A 17 -31.40 -93.44 35.76
CA PRO A 17 -31.45 -91.98 35.67
C PRO A 17 -30.54 -91.41 36.75
N PRO A 18 -29.58 -90.52 36.44
CA PRO A 18 -28.65 -90.04 37.45
C PRO A 18 -29.44 -89.42 38.60
N GLU A 19 -29.18 -89.87 39.82
CA GLU A 19 -29.77 -89.30 41.03
C GLU A 19 -29.48 -87.78 41.02
N GLU A 20 -30.41 -86.95 41.49
CA GLU A 20 -30.28 -85.49 41.42
C GLU A 20 -28.93 -84.99 41.99
N ASP A 21 -28.38 -85.71 42.98
CA ASP A 21 -27.08 -85.46 43.60
C ASP A 21 -25.89 -85.63 42.64
N ASP A 22 -25.94 -86.56 41.68
CA ASP A 22 -24.86 -86.79 40.69
C ASP A 22 -24.80 -85.65 39.65
N GLN A 23 -25.96 -85.09 39.28
CA GLN A 23 -26.02 -83.96 38.35
C GLN A 23 -25.54 -82.66 38.99
N VAL A 24 -25.88 -82.44 40.28
CA VAL A 24 -25.41 -81.30 41.07
C VAL A 24 -23.90 -81.38 41.25
N THR A 25 -23.37 -82.56 41.56
CA THR A 25 -21.92 -82.79 41.71
C THR A 25 -21.17 -82.48 40.41
N ALA A 26 -21.62 -83.01 39.27
CA ALA A 26 -21.00 -82.73 37.97
C ALA A 26 -21.05 -81.24 37.59
N TYR A 27 -22.14 -80.54 37.91
CA TYR A 27 -22.26 -79.10 37.68
C TYR A 27 -21.29 -78.28 38.54
N ILE A 28 -21.13 -78.67 39.82
CA ILE A 28 -20.17 -78.03 40.73
C ILE A 28 -18.74 -78.27 40.25
N GLU A 29 -18.38 -79.50 39.88
CA GLU A 29 -17.05 -79.83 39.36
C GLU A 29 -16.71 -79.03 38.10
N LYS A 30 -17.67 -78.92 37.16
CA LYS A 30 -17.51 -78.10 35.96
C LYS A 30 -17.32 -76.61 36.31
N SER A 31 -18.09 -76.10 37.26
CA SER A 31 -17.99 -74.71 37.72
C SER A 31 -16.65 -74.43 38.41
N VAL A 32 -16.17 -75.36 39.23
CA VAL A 32 -14.85 -75.28 39.88
C VAL A 32 -13.74 -75.32 38.85
N ALA A 33 -13.80 -76.24 37.88
CA ALA A 33 -12.82 -76.33 36.81
C ALA A 33 -12.75 -75.04 35.97
N GLN A 34 -13.91 -74.44 35.67
CA GLN A 34 -13.98 -73.15 34.99
C GLN A 34 -13.34 -72.03 35.82
N LEU A 35 -13.67 -71.93 37.12
CA LEU A 35 -13.08 -70.94 38.02
C LEU A 35 -11.56 -71.11 38.15
N CYS A 36 -11.06 -72.36 38.23
CA CYS A 36 -9.63 -72.64 38.26
C CYS A 36 -8.94 -72.18 36.97
N SER A 37 -9.54 -72.44 35.80
CA SER A 37 -9.03 -71.97 34.52
C SER A 37 -9.02 -70.44 34.43
N GLU A 38 -10.11 -69.78 34.81
CA GLU A 38 -10.21 -68.32 34.83
C GLU A 38 -9.19 -67.70 35.79
N ASN A 39 -8.97 -68.31 36.95
CA ASN A 39 -7.99 -67.83 37.92
C ASN A 39 -6.55 -68.01 37.43
N GLY A 40 -6.26 -69.12 36.75
CA GLY A 40 -4.97 -69.33 36.07
C GLY A 40 -4.71 -68.26 35.01
N HIS A 41 -5.72 -67.94 34.18
CA HIS A 41 -5.60 -66.90 33.17
C HIS A 41 -5.39 -65.50 33.77
N ARG A 42 -6.14 -65.16 34.83
CA ARG A 42 -5.97 -63.88 35.55
C ARG A 42 -4.58 -63.76 36.16
N THR A 43 -4.05 -64.84 36.72
CA THR A 43 -2.70 -64.85 37.32
C THR A 43 -1.64 -64.59 36.25
N ALA A 44 -1.72 -65.27 35.10
CA ALA A 44 -0.80 -65.04 33.99
C ALA A 44 -0.82 -63.59 33.47
N LEU A 45 -2.01 -62.98 33.37
CA LEU A 45 -2.15 -61.58 32.96
C LEU A 45 -1.53 -60.61 33.97
N VAL A 46 -1.64 -60.90 35.27
CA VAL A 46 -1.01 -60.10 36.33
C VAL A 46 0.51 -60.17 36.23
N ASP A 47 1.07 -61.35 36.02
CA ASP A 47 2.52 -61.54 35.86
C ASP A 47 3.07 -60.82 34.62
N GLU A 48 2.33 -60.85 33.50
CA GLU A 48 2.68 -60.11 32.30
C GLU A 48 2.69 -58.59 32.55
N LYS A 49 1.63 -58.05 33.17
CA LYS A 49 1.56 -56.62 33.51
C LYS A 49 2.67 -56.19 34.44
N LYS A 50 3.07 -57.05 35.38
CA LYS A 50 4.18 -56.78 36.29
C LYS A 50 5.51 -56.65 35.54
N LYS A 51 5.78 -57.55 34.57
CA LYS A 51 6.97 -57.46 33.71
C LYS A 51 6.99 -56.17 32.88
N VAL A 52 5.85 -55.79 32.31
CA VAL A 52 5.73 -54.53 31.54
C VAL A 52 5.98 -53.32 32.43
N LEU A 53 5.49 -53.33 33.67
CA LEU A 53 5.72 -52.27 34.64
C LEU A 53 7.22 -52.13 34.99
N ASP A 54 7.92 -53.24 35.20
CA ASP A 54 9.35 -53.22 35.49
C ASP A 54 10.17 -52.61 34.33
N VAL A 55 9.81 -52.93 33.08
CA VAL A 55 10.43 -52.32 31.89
C VAL A 55 10.17 -50.81 31.83
N LEU A 56 8.93 -50.38 32.04
CA LEU A 56 8.56 -48.95 32.04
C LEU A 56 9.30 -48.16 33.14
N ILE A 57 9.48 -48.76 34.32
CA ILE A 57 10.24 -48.16 35.41
C ILE A 57 11.71 -48.00 35.00
N ALA A 58 12.31 -49.03 34.40
CA ALA A 58 13.69 -48.96 33.92
C ALA A 58 13.89 -47.90 32.81
N GLU A 59 12.97 -47.84 31.84
CA GLU A 59 12.98 -46.82 30.78
C GLU A 59 12.84 -45.41 31.33
N LYS A 60 11.95 -45.21 32.31
CA LYS A 60 11.77 -43.91 32.99
C LYS A 60 13.06 -43.44 33.65
N TYR A 61 13.73 -44.32 34.40
CA TYR A 61 14.99 -43.96 35.07
C TYR A 61 16.14 -43.73 34.09
N THR A 62 16.21 -44.51 33.01
CA THR A 62 17.21 -44.31 31.94
C THR A 62 17.01 -42.96 31.26
N THR A 63 15.78 -42.62 30.88
CA THR A 63 15.45 -41.33 30.28
C THR A 63 15.76 -40.16 31.22
N LEU A 64 15.46 -40.31 32.51
CA LEU A 64 15.78 -39.30 33.52
C LEU A 64 17.29 -39.10 33.66
N ASN A 65 18.06 -40.19 33.64
CA ASN A 65 19.52 -40.17 33.70
C ASN A 65 20.12 -39.45 32.47
N ASP A 66 19.60 -39.74 31.28
CA ASP A 66 20.01 -39.10 30.03
C ASP A 66 19.72 -37.59 30.02
N LEU A 67 18.56 -37.19 30.55
CA LEU A 67 18.20 -35.77 30.72
C LEU A 67 19.10 -35.05 31.72
N THR A 68 19.57 -35.73 32.77
CA THR A 68 20.46 -35.13 33.78
C THR A 68 21.92 -35.03 33.35
N HIS A 69 22.35 -35.74 32.30
CA HIS A 69 23.75 -35.81 31.86
C HIS A 69 24.05 -35.06 30.56
N VAL A 70 23.17 -34.17 30.11
CA VAL A 70 23.47 -33.27 28.98
C VAL A 70 24.56 -32.26 29.40
N PRO A 71 25.72 -32.19 28.72
CA PRO A 71 26.86 -31.34 29.12
C PRO A 71 26.59 -29.83 29.04
N ASN A 72 25.49 -29.45 28.37
CA ASN A 72 24.94 -28.11 28.38
C ASN A 72 23.48 -28.24 28.80
N ALA A 73 23.19 -27.97 30.07
CA ALA A 73 21.85 -27.54 30.45
C ALA A 73 21.58 -26.20 29.77
N GLN A 74 21.22 -26.23 28.48
CA GLN A 74 20.52 -25.11 27.86
C GLN A 74 19.32 -24.89 28.77
N ASN A 75 19.32 -23.79 29.53
CA ASN A 75 18.41 -23.59 30.64
C ASN A 75 17.02 -23.37 30.03
N LEU A 76 16.31 -24.47 29.78
CA LEU A 76 15.03 -24.50 29.05
C LEU A 76 14.02 -23.54 29.68
N VAL A 77 14.13 -23.35 31.00
CA VAL A 77 13.36 -22.41 31.81
C VAL A 77 13.65 -20.96 31.41
N ASP A 78 14.92 -20.58 31.20
CA ASP A 78 15.30 -19.23 30.77
C ASP A 78 14.82 -18.95 29.35
N ASP A 79 14.92 -19.93 28.44
CA ASP A 79 14.41 -19.81 27.08
C ASP A 79 12.88 -19.67 27.03
N ILE A 80 12.16 -20.45 27.86
CA ILE A 80 10.69 -20.34 28.00
C ILE A 80 10.31 -18.98 28.58
N ASN A 81 11.01 -18.50 29.60
CA ASN A 81 10.76 -17.18 30.21
C ASN A 81 11.05 -16.04 29.23
N PHE A 82 12.11 -16.16 28.44
CA PHE A 82 12.43 -15.21 27.37
C PHE A 82 11.34 -15.17 26.30
N LEU A 83 10.87 -16.34 25.82
CA LEU A 83 9.78 -16.43 24.87
C LEU A 83 8.46 -15.87 25.42
N HIS A 84 8.13 -16.17 26.68
CA HIS A 84 6.95 -15.62 27.34
C HIS A 84 7.03 -14.09 27.43
N THR A 85 8.18 -13.54 27.80
CA THR A 85 8.41 -12.09 27.86
C THR A 85 8.27 -11.44 26.49
N LYS A 86 8.83 -12.07 25.45
CA LYS A 86 8.75 -11.58 24.07
C LYS A 86 7.30 -11.60 23.57
N ASN A 87 6.55 -12.67 23.83
CA ASN A 87 5.13 -12.76 23.51
C ASN A 87 4.31 -11.68 24.22
N GLY A 88 4.59 -11.41 25.50
CA GLY A 88 3.96 -10.31 26.24
C GLY A 88 4.14 -8.95 25.56
N LYS A 89 5.38 -8.62 25.16
CA LYS A 89 5.69 -7.36 24.45
C LYS A 89 5.01 -7.26 23.08
N ILE A 90 4.93 -8.38 22.35
CA ILE A 90 4.22 -8.42 21.07
C ILE A 90 2.73 -8.16 21.27
N LEU A 91 2.12 -8.79 22.28
CA LEU A 91 0.70 -8.63 22.62
C LEU A 91 0.39 -7.19 23.04
N GLU A 92 1.24 -6.59 23.86
CA GLU A 92 1.13 -5.18 24.26
C GLU A 92 1.19 -4.24 23.05
N SER A 93 2.17 -4.45 22.17
CA SER A 93 2.33 -3.67 20.94
C SER A 93 1.12 -3.82 20.01
N LEU A 94 0.58 -5.05 19.89
CA LEU A 94 -0.61 -5.32 19.09
C LEU A 94 -1.84 -4.62 19.65
N ASN A 95 -2.02 -4.65 20.98
CA ASN A 95 -3.13 -3.98 21.64
C ASN A 95 -3.06 -2.46 21.48
N GLN A 96 -1.86 -1.87 21.57
CA GLN A 96 -1.65 -0.45 21.28
C GLN A 96 -2.01 -0.10 19.83
N ALA A 97 -1.57 -0.91 18.86
CA ALA A 97 -1.88 -0.70 17.45
C ALA A 97 -3.38 -0.85 17.15
N VAL A 98 -4.05 -1.84 17.74
CA VAL A 98 -5.50 -2.03 17.62
C VAL A 98 -6.25 -0.84 18.21
N THR A 99 -5.83 -0.35 19.36
CA THR A 99 -6.44 0.81 20.02
C THR A 99 -6.26 2.08 19.19
N ALA A 100 -5.04 2.33 18.71
CA ALA A 100 -4.77 3.45 17.81
C ALA A 100 -5.63 3.38 16.55
N LYS A 101 -5.70 2.21 15.89
CA LYS A 101 -6.53 1.99 14.70
C LYS A 101 -8.01 2.22 14.98
N ARG A 102 -8.53 1.75 16.12
CA ARG A 102 -9.92 1.95 16.54
C ARG A 102 -10.26 3.42 16.76
N ASN A 103 -9.27 4.21 17.18
CA ASN A 103 -9.42 5.64 17.45
C ASN A 103 -9.19 6.52 16.22
N VAL A 104 -8.67 6.00 15.09
CA VAL A 104 -8.48 6.76 13.85
C VAL A 104 -9.75 7.45 13.37
N PRO A 105 -10.93 6.78 13.30
CA PRO A 105 -12.17 7.45 12.88
C PRO A 105 -12.56 8.60 13.80
N GLN A 106 -12.37 8.46 15.11
CA GLN A 106 -12.69 9.50 16.10
C GLN A 106 -11.70 10.67 16.01
N ALA A 107 -10.41 10.40 15.83
CA ALA A 107 -9.39 11.41 15.62
C ALA A 107 -9.63 12.19 14.31
N TYR A 108 -10.01 11.49 13.24
CA TYR A 108 -10.35 12.10 11.96
C TYR A 108 -11.63 12.95 12.06
N ASP A 109 -12.68 12.44 12.71
CA ASP A 109 -13.90 13.21 12.96
C ASP A 109 -13.62 14.47 13.80
N ALA A 110 -12.82 14.34 14.86
CA ALA A 110 -12.38 15.47 15.68
C ALA A 110 -11.58 16.51 14.86
N HIS A 111 -10.68 16.05 13.98
CA HIS A 111 -9.94 16.92 13.07
C HIS A 111 -10.87 17.67 12.11
N CYS A 112 -11.82 16.98 11.47
CA CYS A 112 -12.78 17.59 10.56
C CYS A 112 -13.67 18.62 11.28
N LYS A 113 -14.15 18.29 12.48
CA LYS A 113 -14.92 19.22 13.33
C LYS A 113 -14.10 20.45 13.70
N LYS A 114 -12.82 20.28 14.04
CA LYS A 114 -11.91 21.38 14.33
C LYS A 114 -11.69 22.27 13.10
N ALA A 115 -11.38 21.70 11.94
CA ALA A 115 -11.18 22.46 10.71
C ALA A 115 -12.44 23.26 10.30
N LEU A 116 -13.63 22.69 10.47
CA LEU A 116 -14.89 23.39 10.25
C LEU A 116 -15.10 24.54 11.25
N LYS A 117 -14.78 24.31 12.53
CA LYS A 117 -14.86 25.36 13.56
C LYS A 117 -13.88 26.50 13.25
N ASP A 118 -12.64 26.18 12.91
CA ASP A 118 -11.60 27.15 12.56
C ASP A 118 -12.02 27.97 11.32
N LYS A 119 -12.63 27.31 10.32
CA LYS A 119 -13.21 28.00 9.15
C LYS A 119 -14.29 29.01 9.54
N VAL A 120 -15.23 28.62 10.41
CA VAL A 120 -16.30 29.52 10.89
C VAL A 120 -15.73 30.68 11.70
N GLU A 121 -14.76 30.42 12.56
CA GLU A 121 -14.10 31.44 13.37
C GLU A 121 -13.32 32.44 12.50
N MET A 122 -12.62 31.97 11.47
CA MET A 122 -11.97 32.86 10.51
C MET A 122 -12.96 33.71 9.71
N GLN A 123 -14.13 33.15 9.36
CA GLN A 123 -15.22 33.91 8.71
C GLN A 123 -15.77 35.00 9.63
N GLN A 124 -15.95 34.71 10.92
CA GLN A 124 -16.41 35.69 11.92
C GLN A 124 -15.37 36.78 12.19
N GLN A 125 -14.08 36.45 12.16
CA GLN A 125 -12.99 37.40 12.35
C GLN A 125 -12.71 38.27 11.12
N ASN A 126 -13.48 38.13 10.02
CA ASN A 126 -13.30 38.84 8.76
C ASN A 126 -11.85 38.79 8.23
N LYS A 127 -11.10 37.73 8.62
CA LYS A 127 -9.72 37.52 8.19
C LYS A 127 -9.75 36.89 6.80
N CYS A 128 -9.73 37.78 5.81
CA CYS A 128 -9.19 37.58 4.47
C CYS A 128 -9.47 36.20 3.84
N PHE A 129 -10.75 35.91 3.61
CA PHE A 129 -11.07 35.05 2.48
C PHE A 129 -11.17 35.96 1.26
N ASP A 130 -10.37 35.68 0.23
CA ASP A 130 -10.61 36.34 -1.06
C ASP A 130 -11.99 35.92 -1.59
N GLU A 131 -12.53 36.71 -2.52
CA GLU A 131 -13.86 36.47 -3.13
C GLU A 131 -14.01 35.05 -3.70
N PHE A 132 -12.90 34.41 -4.11
CA PHE A 132 -12.87 33.09 -4.71
C PHE A 132 -12.86 31.95 -3.67
N THR A 133 -12.31 32.20 -2.48
CA THR A 133 -12.19 31.21 -1.40
C THR A 133 -13.54 30.96 -0.72
N VAL A 134 -14.44 31.95 -0.76
CA VAL A 134 -15.82 31.83 -0.27
C VAL A 134 -16.77 31.27 -1.36
N MET A 135 -16.35 31.29 -2.62
CA MET A 135 -17.18 30.89 -3.75
C MET A 135 -17.45 29.38 -3.76
N ASN A 136 -18.69 28.98 -4.02
CA ASN A 136 -18.99 27.56 -4.19
C ASN A 136 -18.34 27.03 -5.48
N HIS A 137 -18.10 25.71 -5.52
CA HIS A 137 -17.36 25.08 -6.63
C HIS A 137 -18.00 25.33 -8.02
N HIS A 138 -19.33 25.36 -8.09
CA HIS A 138 -20.02 25.58 -9.36
C HIS A 138 -19.75 26.97 -9.92
N ASP A 139 -19.84 28.00 -9.07
CA ASP A 139 -19.63 29.38 -9.47
C ASP A 139 -18.16 29.65 -9.77
N LEU A 140 -17.24 29.08 -8.99
CA LEU A 140 -15.80 29.16 -9.25
C LEU A 140 -15.46 28.58 -10.63
N LYS A 141 -16.03 27.41 -10.97
CA LYS A 141 -15.84 26.78 -12.28
C LYS A 141 -16.35 27.66 -13.42
N LYS A 142 -17.49 28.33 -13.24
CA LYS A 142 -18.07 29.26 -14.22
C LYS A 142 -17.18 30.49 -14.40
N THR A 143 -16.70 31.08 -13.30
CA THR A 143 -15.80 32.23 -13.31
C THR A 143 -14.50 31.92 -14.05
N ILE A 144 -13.85 30.80 -13.73
CA ILE A 144 -12.63 30.34 -14.42
C ILE A 144 -12.86 30.21 -15.94
N LEU A 145 -13.99 29.64 -16.34
CA LEU A 145 -14.31 29.47 -17.76
C LEU A 145 -14.52 30.82 -18.47
N ASN A 146 -15.18 31.77 -17.82
CA ASN A 146 -15.40 33.11 -18.37
C ASN A 146 -14.09 33.87 -18.52
N THR A 147 -13.26 33.90 -17.47
CA THR A 147 -11.93 34.54 -17.51
C THR A 147 -11.04 33.94 -18.60
N LYS A 148 -11.13 32.62 -18.83
CA LYS A 148 -10.40 31.95 -19.91
C LYS A 148 -10.84 32.46 -21.29
N LYS A 149 -12.15 32.63 -21.52
CA LYS A 149 -12.70 33.17 -22.77
C LYS A 149 -12.29 34.63 -22.98
N GLU A 150 -12.41 35.46 -21.95
CA GLU A 150 -11.99 36.87 -22.01
C GLU A 150 -10.50 37.01 -22.33
N THR A 151 -9.66 36.20 -21.69
CA THR A 151 -8.22 36.17 -21.96
C THR A 151 -7.93 35.81 -23.41
N GLN A 152 -8.65 34.85 -23.99
CA GLN A 152 -8.50 34.51 -25.41
C GLN A 152 -8.89 35.68 -26.34
N ILE A 153 -9.99 36.37 -26.04
CA ILE A 153 -10.44 37.55 -26.80
C ILE A 153 -9.40 38.66 -26.73
N ILE A 154 -8.86 38.95 -25.54
CA ILE A 154 -7.82 39.98 -25.35
C ILE A 154 -6.56 39.62 -26.13
N ARG A 155 -6.11 38.36 -26.08
CA ARG A 155 -4.95 37.90 -26.85
C ARG A 155 -5.15 38.07 -28.35
N ALA A 156 -6.31 37.70 -28.88
CA ALA A 156 -6.62 37.87 -30.30
C ALA A 156 -6.61 39.36 -30.72
N LYS A 157 -7.24 40.24 -29.94
CA LYS A 157 -7.22 41.70 -30.17
C LYS A 157 -5.80 42.27 -30.11
N THR A 158 -5.00 41.81 -29.16
CA THR A 158 -3.61 42.25 -28.99
C THR A 158 -2.74 41.82 -30.18
N ALA A 159 -2.92 40.59 -30.67
CA ALA A 159 -2.22 40.11 -31.86
C ALA A 159 -2.56 40.94 -33.11
N LEU A 160 -3.85 41.24 -33.32
CA LEU A 160 -4.30 42.11 -34.42
C LEU A 160 -3.68 43.51 -34.32
N LYS A 161 -3.67 44.10 -33.11
CA LYS A 161 -3.08 45.44 -32.92
C LYS A 161 -1.57 45.44 -33.12
N THR A 162 -0.89 44.36 -32.75
CA THR A 162 0.55 44.19 -32.95
C THR A 162 0.90 44.16 -34.43
N GLU A 163 0.14 43.43 -35.25
CA GLU A 163 0.32 43.41 -36.70
C GLU A 163 0.03 44.78 -37.34
N GLU A 164 -1.01 45.49 -36.89
CA GLU A 164 -1.29 46.86 -37.37
C GLU A 164 -0.11 47.81 -37.07
N LEU A 165 0.45 47.74 -35.85
CA LEU A 165 1.59 48.56 -35.45
C LEU A 165 2.87 48.21 -36.22
N LYS A 166 3.08 46.93 -36.54
CA LYS A 166 4.20 46.48 -37.35
C LYS A 166 4.14 47.10 -38.75
N LYS A 167 2.99 47.02 -39.43
CA LYS A 167 2.77 47.63 -40.74
C LYS A 167 2.96 49.15 -40.72
N LYS A 168 2.44 49.82 -39.68
CA LYS A 168 2.65 51.27 -39.50
C LYS A 168 4.12 51.62 -39.33
N ARG A 169 4.88 50.84 -38.56
CA ARG A 169 6.32 51.03 -38.41
C ARG A 169 7.06 50.86 -39.73
N GLU A 170 6.74 49.82 -40.49
CA GLU A 170 7.32 49.59 -41.83
C GLU A 170 7.06 50.80 -42.74
N HIS A 171 5.83 51.30 -42.80
CA HIS A 171 5.49 52.48 -43.60
C HIS A 171 6.22 53.76 -43.17
N VAL A 172 6.37 53.99 -41.85
CA VAL A 172 7.13 55.14 -41.33
C VAL A 172 8.60 55.03 -41.72
N ASN A 173 9.20 53.84 -41.62
CA ASN A 173 10.60 53.65 -42.00
C ASN A 173 10.82 53.93 -43.50
N THR A 174 9.96 53.40 -44.37
CA THR A 174 10.06 53.65 -45.82
C THR A 174 9.90 55.14 -46.15
N THR A 175 8.95 55.82 -45.49
CA THR A 175 8.76 57.27 -45.66
C THR A 175 9.99 58.05 -45.18
N HIS A 176 10.58 57.65 -44.05
CA HIS A 176 11.79 58.28 -43.53
C HIS A 176 12.98 58.12 -44.47
N GLU A 177 13.20 56.92 -45.03
CA GLU A 177 14.24 56.66 -46.03
C GLU A 177 14.05 57.50 -47.29
N SER A 178 12.81 57.63 -47.77
CA SER A 178 12.48 58.49 -48.92
C SER A 178 12.81 59.96 -48.65
N ILE A 179 12.36 60.50 -47.51
CA ILE A 179 12.62 61.89 -47.13
C ILE A 179 14.12 62.13 -46.95
N ALA A 180 14.86 61.19 -46.35
CA ALA A 180 16.31 61.30 -46.20
C ALA A 180 17.01 61.36 -47.57
N ASN A 181 16.53 60.59 -48.55
CA ASN A 181 17.04 60.65 -49.92
C ASN A 181 16.71 61.99 -50.60
N ASP A 182 15.49 62.51 -50.44
CA ASP A 182 15.09 63.80 -50.99
C ASP A 182 15.94 64.94 -50.42
N ILE A 183 16.19 64.95 -49.10
CA ILE A 183 17.10 65.90 -48.43
C ILE A 183 18.50 65.80 -49.02
N ARG A 184 19.01 64.58 -49.24
CA ARG A 184 20.34 64.36 -49.84
C ARG A 184 20.42 64.95 -51.25
N VAL A 185 19.41 64.72 -52.09
CA VAL A 185 19.37 65.24 -53.48
C VAL A 185 19.26 66.76 -53.49
N LEU A 186 18.39 67.34 -52.66
CA LEU A 186 18.29 68.79 -52.54
C LEU A 186 19.59 69.42 -52.06
N GLY A 187 20.28 68.79 -51.12
CA GLY A 187 21.62 69.22 -50.69
C GLY A 187 22.62 69.22 -51.84
N GLN A 188 22.61 68.21 -52.71
CA GLN A 188 23.49 68.17 -53.89
C GLN A 188 23.18 69.31 -54.87
N ILE A 189 21.89 69.54 -55.16
CA ILE A 189 21.45 70.65 -56.03
C ILE A 189 21.85 72.00 -55.44
N GLU A 190 21.73 72.19 -54.13
CA GLU A 190 22.16 73.40 -53.44
C GLU A 190 23.67 73.64 -53.60
N HIS A 191 24.51 72.61 -53.45
CA HIS A 191 25.96 72.73 -53.65
C HIS A 191 26.30 73.09 -55.10
N GLU A 192 25.66 72.44 -56.09
CA GLU A 192 25.85 72.75 -57.51
C GLU A 192 25.45 74.19 -57.85
N LEU A 193 24.35 74.69 -57.28
CA LEU A 193 23.89 76.07 -57.45
C LEU A 193 24.88 77.07 -56.84
N ILE A 194 25.40 76.80 -55.64
CA ILE A 194 26.42 77.64 -54.99
C ILE A 194 27.68 77.70 -55.86
N GLU A 195 28.15 76.57 -56.38
CA GLU A 195 29.33 76.50 -57.26
C GLU A 195 29.13 77.31 -58.54
N MET A 196 27.96 77.18 -59.19
CA MET A 196 27.63 77.99 -60.38
C MET A 196 27.57 79.50 -60.07
N ILE A 197 27.01 79.88 -58.92
CA ILE A 197 26.95 81.28 -58.49
C ILE A 197 28.36 81.84 -58.28
N ASP A 198 29.25 81.08 -57.66
CA ASP A 198 30.61 81.52 -57.39
C ASP A 198 31.49 81.57 -58.66
N ASP A 199 31.28 80.65 -59.61
CA ASP A 199 31.86 80.72 -60.96
C ASP A 199 31.37 81.96 -61.72
N LEU A 200 30.06 82.26 -61.69
CA LEU A 200 29.49 83.46 -62.30
C LEU A 200 30.04 84.74 -61.69
N LYS A 201 30.13 84.84 -60.35
CA LYS A 201 30.76 85.98 -59.67
C LYS A 201 32.20 86.16 -60.14
N SER A 202 32.97 85.08 -60.20
CA SER A 202 34.37 85.11 -60.65
C SER A 202 34.50 85.61 -62.09
N LYS A 203 33.63 85.15 -63.00
CA LYS A 203 33.58 85.60 -64.39
C LYS A 203 33.21 87.08 -64.52
N ILE A 204 32.21 87.55 -63.76
CA ILE A 204 31.82 88.97 -63.75
C ILE A 204 32.98 89.86 -63.27
N SER A 205 33.65 89.48 -62.18
CA SER A 205 34.82 90.21 -61.68
C SER A 205 35.96 90.26 -62.71
N ALA A 206 36.20 89.18 -63.45
CA ALA A 206 37.21 89.16 -64.51
C ALA A 206 36.89 90.12 -65.67
N LEU A 207 35.62 90.18 -66.09
CA LEU A 207 35.17 91.11 -67.14
C LEU A 207 35.29 92.59 -66.72
N GLN A 208 34.93 92.91 -65.48
CA GLN A 208 35.07 94.27 -64.94
C GLN A 208 36.53 94.75 -64.86
N VAL A 209 37.49 93.83 -64.71
CA VAL A 209 38.93 94.15 -64.77
C VAL A 209 39.41 94.38 -66.20
N GLN A 210 38.77 93.78 -67.21
CA GLN A 210 39.08 94.01 -68.62
C GLN A 210 38.49 95.32 -69.17
N GLU A 211 37.30 95.74 -68.73
CA GLU A 211 36.70 97.02 -69.13
C GLU A 211 37.41 98.25 -68.53
N ASN A 212 38.14 98.09 -67.43
CA ASN A 212 38.88 99.17 -66.76
C ASN A 212 40.37 99.27 -67.18
N LYS A 213 40.75 98.66 -68.30
CA LYS A 213 42.07 98.80 -68.96
C LYS A 213 41.92 99.47 -70.32
#